data_AF-A0A023EJ27-F1
#
_entry.id   AF-A0A023EJ27-F1
#
_cell.length_a   1.000
_cell.length_b   1.000
_cell.length_c   1.000
_cell.angle_alpha   90.00
_cell.angle_beta   90.00
_cell.angle_gamma   90.00
#
_symmetry.space_group_name_H-M   'P 1'
#
loop_
_entity.id
_entity.type
_entity.pdbx_description
1 polymer ?
#
loop_
_entity_poly.entity_id
_entity_poly.type
_entity_poly.pdbx_seq_one_letter_code
_entity_poly.pdbx_strand_id
1 'polypeptide(L)'
;MDPEKVEYELQHFNFCSEDIIAENQLLVKSLIQQTLVSFTDEFIAKHKVPSETAMEMRSRCYPAANEMFAECGPKLEELSQLYRDTFTIPDNVLLPSDLMQRKGYTAEQVEQLQTMANGLEKQIRQDGVFLSMLEEEIKLHERLDACIEEGEQLMELAERYRQMEIVPAEECAVVQDLAEFMKNVMQM
;
A
#
# COMPACT_ATOMS: atom_id res chain seq x y z
N MET A 1 19.33 -10.19 26.46
CA MET A 1 18.51 -10.49 25.29
C MET A 1 19.10 -9.76 24.10
N ASP A 2 19.02 -10.36 22.92
CA ASP A 2 19.47 -9.73 21.68
C ASP A 2 18.47 -8.61 21.31
N PRO A 3 18.87 -7.33 21.23
CA PRO A 3 17.93 -6.22 21.03
C PRO A 3 17.13 -6.34 19.73
N GLU A 4 17.74 -6.88 18.67
CA GLU A 4 17.09 -7.08 17.37
C GLU A 4 15.96 -8.12 17.45
N LYS A 5 16.13 -9.12 18.32
CA LYS A 5 15.14 -10.17 18.52
C LYS A 5 13.92 -9.67 19.30
N VAL A 6 14.16 -8.82 20.30
CA VAL A 6 13.08 -8.17 21.07
C VAL A 6 12.27 -7.23 20.17
N GLU A 7 12.91 -6.52 19.26
CA GLU A 7 12.21 -5.68 18.28
C GLU A 7 11.33 -6.53 17.35
N TYR A 8 11.83 -7.69 16.92
CA TYR A 8 11.07 -8.62 16.09
C TYR A 8 9.85 -9.20 16.80
N GLU A 9 10.02 -9.57 18.07
CA GLU A 9 8.95 -10.02 18.95
C GLU A 9 7.92 -8.91 19.20
N LEU A 10 8.37 -7.68 19.41
CA LEU A 10 7.51 -6.52 19.57
C LEU A 10 6.68 -6.24 18.31
N GLN A 11 7.27 -6.36 17.12
CA GLN A 11 6.55 -6.21 15.86
C GLN A 11 5.44 -7.25 15.67
N HIS A 12 5.62 -8.46 16.21
CA HIS A 12 4.62 -9.52 16.10
C HIS A 12 3.52 -9.43 17.16
N PHE A 13 3.91 -9.27 18.43
CA PHE A 13 3.01 -9.37 19.58
C PHE A 13 2.47 -8.01 20.04
N ASN A 14 3.10 -6.90 19.63
CA ASN A 14 2.85 -5.53 20.12
C ASN A 14 3.08 -5.33 21.63
N PHE A 15 3.73 -6.27 22.30
CA PHE A 15 4.15 -6.16 23.71
C PHE A 15 5.49 -6.86 23.91
N CYS A 16 6.23 -6.48 24.95
CA CYS A 16 7.43 -7.18 25.37
C CYS A 16 7.08 -8.31 26.36
N SER A 17 7.76 -9.45 26.26
CA SER A 17 7.61 -10.55 27.22
C SER A 17 7.94 -10.11 28.66
N GLU A 18 8.88 -9.17 28.82
CA GLU A 18 9.24 -8.58 30.11
C GLU A 18 8.11 -7.72 30.70
N ASP A 19 7.29 -7.07 29.87
CA ASP A 19 6.14 -6.28 30.36
C ASP A 19 5.10 -7.21 30.99
N ILE A 20 4.81 -8.34 30.34
CA ILE A 20 3.90 -9.36 30.87
C ILE A 20 4.44 -9.97 32.16
N ILE A 21 5.75 -10.21 32.25
CA ILE A 21 6.38 -10.72 33.46
C ILE A 21 6.22 -9.72 34.61
N ALA A 22 6.51 -8.44 34.37
CA ALA A 22 6.37 -7.39 35.37
C ALA A 22 4.92 -7.21 35.84
N GLU A 23 3.96 -7.19 34.90
CA GLU A 23 2.53 -7.10 35.22
C GLU A 23 2.05 -8.30 36.04
N ASN A 24 2.47 -9.52 35.69
CA ASN A 24 2.12 -10.72 36.45
C ASN A 24 2.69 -10.70 37.87
N GLN A 25 3.94 -10.27 38.05
CA GLN A 25 4.55 -10.16 39.38
C GLN A 25 3.79 -9.14 40.25
N LEU A 26 3.38 -8.00 39.68
CA LEU A 26 2.57 -7.00 40.36
C LEU A 26 1.18 -7.54 40.71
N LEU A 27 0.56 -8.30 39.80
CA LEU A 27 -0.75 -8.89 39.99
C LEU A 27 -0.76 -9.97 41.08
N VAL A 28 0.24 -10.84 41.12
CA VAL A 28 0.38 -11.84 42.19
C VAL A 28 0.58 -11.16 43.54
N LYS A 29 1.42 -10.12 43.60
CA LYS A 29 1.62 -9.34 44.82
C LYS A 29 0.33 -8.68 45.30
N SER A 30 -0.43 -8.06 44.41
CA SER A 30 -1.67 -7.38 44.77
C SER A 30 -2.74 -8.37 45.23
N LEU A 31 -2.86 -9.53 44.59
CA LEU A 31 -3.79 -10.59 45.00
C LEU A 31 -3.49 -11.14 46.39
N ILE A 32 -2.22 -11.41 46.70
CA ILE A 32 -1.79 -11.88 48.03
C ILE A 32 -2.16 -10.83 49.09
N GLN A 33 -1.82 -9.56 48.83
CA GLN A 33 -2.13 -8.46 49.74
C GLN A 33 -3.64 -8.30 49.96
N GLN A 34 -4.42 -8.26 48.89
CA GLN A 34 -5.87 -8.09 48.95
C GLN A 34 -6.54 -9.25 49.70
N THR A 35 -6.09 -10.48 49.44
CA THR A 35 -6.65 -11.69 50.07
C THR A 35 -6.33 -11.73 51.55
N LEU A 36 -5.10 -11.39 51.96
CA LEU A 36 -4.71 -11.30 53.37
C LEU A 36 -5.50 -10.23 54.12
N VAL A 37 -5.69 -9.06 53.51
CA VAL A 37 -6.48 -7.97 54.11
C VAL A 37 -7.94 -8.41 54.26
N SER A 38 -8.55 -8.94 53.19
CA SER A 38 -9.95 -9.40 53.22
C SER A 38 -10.16 -10.50 54.27
N PHE A 39 -9.27 -11.49 54.31
CA PHE A 39 -9.31 -12.56 55.30
C PHE A 39 -9.21 -12.01 56.73
N THR A 40 -8.30 -11.07 56.96
CA THR A 40 -8.10 -10.48 58.30
C THR A 40 -9.31 -9.66 58.73
N ASP A 41 -9.90 -8.89 57.83
CA ASP A 41 -11.12 -8.12 58.10
C ASP A 41 -12.33 -9.02 58.38
N GLU A 42 -12.51 -10.09 57.60
CA GLU A 42 -13.55 -11.10 57.86
C GLU A 42 -13.34 -11.81 59.21
N PHE A 43 -12.09 -12.14 59.54
CA PHE A 43 -11.75 -12.75 60.82
C PHE A 43 -12.05 -11.84 62.00
N ILE A 44 -11.67 -10.56 61.92
CA ILE A 44 -11.96 -9.53 62.93
C ILE A 44 -13.48 -9.39 63.12
N ALA A 45 -14.23 -9.31 62.03
CA ALA A 45 -15.68 -9.16 62.06
C ALA A 45 -16.38 -10.36 62.69
N LYS A 46 -15.95 -11.59 62.35
CA LYS A 46 -16.56 -12.84 62.83
C LYS A 46 -16.27 -13.10 64.31
N HIS A 47 -15.06 -12.77 64.77
CA HIS A 47 -14.63 -13.02 66.15
C HIS A 47 -14.83 -11.83 67.10
N LYS A 48 -15.34 -10.68 66.61
CA LYS A 48 -15.53 -9.44 67.39
C LYS A 48 -14.27 -9.05 68.16
N VAL A 49 -13.13 -9.10 67.47
CA VAL A 49 -11.82 -8.82 68.06
C VAL A 49 -11.77 -7.37 68.56
N PRO A 50 -11.22 -7.10 69.77
CA PRO A 50 -11.08 -5.75 70.28
C PRO A 50 -10.25 -4.86 69.34
N SER A 51 -10.62 -3.58 69.26
CA SER A 51 -10.08 -2.62 68.29
C SER A 51 -8.55 -2.51 68.28
N GLU A 52 -7.92 -2.64 69.45
CA GLU A 52 -6.47 -2.53 69.61
C GLU A 52 -5.76 -3.72 68.95
N THR A 53 -6.21 -4.94 69.22
CA THR A 53 -5.68 -6.17 68.61
C THR A 53 -6.01 -6.25 67.12
N ALA A 54 -7.17 -5.75 66.69
CA ALA A 54 -7.54 -5.68 65.27
C ALA A 54 -6.58 -4.79 64.46
N MET A 55 -6.12 -3.68 65.05
CA MET A 55 -5.18 -2.76 64.41
C MET A 55 -3.76 -3.37 64.32
N GLU A 56 -3.33 -4.12 65.32
CA GLU A 56 -2.09 -4.90 65.28
C GLU A 56 -2.13 -6.03 64.24
N MET A 57 -3.27 -6.71 64.07
CA MET A 57 -3.39 -7.74 63.03
C MET A 57 -3.28 -7.13 61.63
N ARG A 58 -3.94 -5.99 61.38
CA ARG A 58 -3.85 -5.28 60.10
C ARG A 58 -2.43 -4.79 59.80
N SER A 59 -1.69 -4.30 60.80
CA SER A 59 -0.32 -3.83 60.60
C SER A 59 0.65 -4.98 60.26
N ARG A 60 0.35 -6.21 60.68
CA ARG A 60 1.11 -7.41 60.34
C ARG A 60 0.76 -8.00 58.97
N CYS A 61 -0.36 -7.63 58.36
CA CYS A 61 -0.74 -8.15 57.04
C CYS A 61 0.28 -7.77 55.94
N TYR A 62 0.81 -6.56 55.95
CA TYR A 62 1.76 -6.10 54.95
C TYR A 62 3.11 -6.83 54.97
N PRO A 63 3.80 -6.98 56.13
CA PRO A 63 5.02 -7.79 56.19
C PRO A 63 4.75 -9.27 55.88
N ALA A 64 3.65 -9.85 56.37
CA ALA A 64 3.28 -11.23 56.05
C ALA A 64 3.02 -11.44 54.54
N ALA A 65 2.37 -10.48 53.87
CA ALA A 65 2.17 -10.53 52.42
C ALA A 65 3.50 -10.49 51.64
N ASN A 66 4.48 -9.72 52.12
CA ASN A 66 5.79 -9.65 51.49
C ASN A 66 6.60 -10.95 51.71
N GLU A 67 6.51 -11.56 52.88
CA GLU A 67 7.12 -12.88 53.15
C GLU A 67 6.50 -13.96 52.25
N MET A 68 5.17 -14.03 52.17
CA MET A 68 4.47 -14.95 51.27
C MET A 68 4.82 -14.72 49.80
N PHE A 69 4.95 -13.47 49.38
CA PHE A 69 5.39 -13.15 48.02
C PHE A 69 6.85 -13.59 47.77
N ALA A 70 7.74 -13.41 48.74
CA ALA A 70 9.13 -13.88 48.64
C ALA A 70 9.21 -15.41 48.53
N GLU A 71 8.35 -16.14 49.25
CA GLU A 71 8.23 -17.60 49.12
C GLU A 71 7.72 -18.04 47.74
N CYS A 72 6.90 -17.22 47.07
CA CYS A 72 6.46 -17.46 45.69
C CYS A 72 7.54 -17.17 44.64
N GLY A 73 8.62 -16.47 45.00
CA GLY A 73 9.72 -16.10 44.12
C GLY A 73 10.23 -17.18 43.15
N PRO A 74 10.59 -18.40 43.61
CA PRO A 74 11.09 -19.44 42.70
C PRO A 74 10.06 -19.90 41.67
N LYS A 75 8.78 -19.98 42.04
CA LYS A 75 7.71 -20.34 41.09
C LYS A 75 7.39 -19.21 40.11
N LEU A 76 7.52 -17.96 40.56
CA LEU A 76 7.40 -16.80 39.68
C LEU A 76 8.54 -16.74 38.67
N GLU A 77 9.75 -17.16 39.05
CA GLU A 77 10.88 -17.24 38.12
C GLU A 77 10.67 -18.36 37.08
N GLU A 78 10.19 -19.54 37.50
CA GLU A 78 9.80 -20.61 36.57
C GLU A 78 8.74 -20.16 35.57
N LEU A 79 7.72 -19.42 36.05
CA LEU A 79 6.68 -18.85 35.19
C LEU A 79 7.25 -17.77 34.25
N SER A 80 8.18 -16.95 34.74
CA SER A 80 8.87 -15.93 33.94
C SER A 80 9.68 -16.57 32.83
N GLN A 81 10.38 -17.67 33.12
CA GLN A 81 11.10 -18.44 32.11
C GLN A 81 10.16 -19.04 31.06
N LEU A 82 9.01 -19.58 31.49
CA LEU A 82 8.00 -20.09 30.56
C LEU A 82 7.46 -19.00 29.63
N TYR A 83 7.23 -17.78 30.14
CA TYR A 83 6.82 -16.65 29.30
C TYR A 83 7.88 -16.27 28.29
N ARG A 84 9.16 -16.24 28.70
CA ARG A 84 10.27 -16.03 27.76
C ARG A 84 10.28 -17.09 26.68
N ASP A 85 10.20 -18.37 27.05
CA ASP A 85 10.24 -19.47 26.08
C ASP A 85 9.02 -19.47 25.13
N THR A 86 7.84 -19.07 25.62
CA THR A 86 6.59 -19.07 24.84
C THR A 86 6.51 -17.90 23.87
N PHE A 87 6.95 -16.72 24.28
CA PHE A 87 6.91 -15.51 23.46
C PHE A 87 8.19 -15.29 22.64
N THR A 88 9.17 -16.18 22.76
CA THR A 88 10.37 -16.16 21.92
C THR A 88 10.03 -16.61 20.51
N ILE A 89 10.34 -15.78 19.51
CA ILE A 89 10.26 -16.18 18.11
C ILE A 89 11.55 -16.92 17.73
N PRO A 90 11.49 -18.13 17.14
CA PRO A 90 12.68 -18.83 16.67
C PRO A 90 13.34 -18.09 15.51
N ASP A 91 14.68 -18.05 15.49
CA ASP A 91 15.45 -17.28 14.49
C ASP A 91 15.23 -17.76 13.05
N ASN A 92 14.72 -18.98 12.88
CA ASN A 92 14.41 -19.59 11.59
C ASN A 92 12.97 -19.32 11.10
N VAL A 93 12.18 -18.53 11.82
CA VAL A 93 10.79 -18.21 11.48
C VAL A 93 10.69 -16.75 11.04
N LEU A 94 10.31 -16.56 9.78
CA LEU A 94 9.96 -15.24 9.26
C LEU A 94 8.49 -14.94 9.55
N LEU A 95 8.22 -13.72 9.98
CA LEU A 95 6.88 -13.20 10.17
C LEU A 95 6.14 -13.12 8.84
N PRO A 96 4.79 -13.24 8.85
CA PRO A 96 3.98 -13.08 7.64
C PRO A 96 4.21 -11.75 6.90
N SER A 97 4.52 -10.69 7.65
CA SER A 97 4.90 -9.36 7.14
C SER A 97 6.13 -9.41 6.23
N ASP A 98 7.09 -10.27 6.57
CA ASP A 98 8.37 -10.39 5.89
C ASP A 98 8.36 -11.47 4.80
N LEU A 99 7.24 -12.18 4.62
CA LEU A 99 7.08 -13.10 3.48
C LEU A 99 7.19 -12.38 2.14
N MET A 100 6.86 -11.08 2.08
CA MET A 100 7.08 -10.25 0.90
C MET A 100 8.56 -9.93 0.68
N GLN A 101 9.36 -9.86 1.75
CA GLN A 101 10.81 -9.69 1.71
C GLN A 101 11.56 -10.99 1.41
N ARG A 102 10.89 -12.16 1.50
CA ARG A 102 11.48 -13.47 1.18
C ARG A 102 12.04 -13.55 -0.24
N LYS A 103 11.44 -12.81 -1.17
CA LYS A 103 12.07 -12.46 -2.44
C LYS A 103 12.80 -11.15 -2.22
N GLY A 104 13.99 -11.22 -1.63
CA GLY A 104 14.82 -10.04 -1.42
C GLY A 104 15.17 -9.46 -2.78
N TYR A 105 14.41 -8.46 -3.24
CA TYR A 105 14.79 -7.69 -4.41
C TYR A 105 16.04 -6.93 -4.01
N THR A 106 17.14 -7.17 -4.72
CA THR A 106 18.36 -6.40 -4.48
C THR A 106 18.07 -4.94 -4.85
N ALA A 107 18.77 -4.00 -4.21
CA ALA A 107 18.63 -2.57 -4.53
C ALA A 107 18.80 -2.30 -6.05
N GLU A 108 19.71 -3.05 -6.68
CA GLU A 108 19.93 -3.04 -8.13
C GLU A 108 18.70 -3.50 -8.93
N GLN A 109 17.98 -4.54 -8.48
CA GLN A 109 16.76 -5.01 -9.14
C GLN A 109 15.62 -4.00 -9.02
N VAL A 110 15.52 -3.31 -7.89
CA VAL A 110 14.54 -2.24 -7.70
C VAL A 110 14.84 -1.06 -8.62
N GLU A 111 16.12 -0.67 -8.72
CA GLU A 111 16.55 0.41 -9.61
C GLU A 111 16.34 0.04 -11.09
N GLN A 112 16.62 -1.20 -11.49
CA GLN A 112 16.33 -1.71 -12.83
C GLN A 112 14.82 -1.70 -13.15
N LEU A 113 13.98 -2.15 -12.22
CA LEU A 113 12.53 -2.10 -12.39
C LEU A 113 12.02 -0.66 -12.51
N GLN A 114 12.59 0.26 -11.74
CA GLN A 114 12.19 1.66 -11.75
C GLN A 114 12.63 2.38 -13.03
N THR A 115 13.84 2.10 -13.52
CA THR A 115 14.31 2.60 -14.82
C THR A 115 13.49 2.04 -15.97
N MET A 116 13.12 0.76 -15.92
CA MET A 116 12.23 0.13 -16.91
C MET A 116 10.82 0.74 -16.89
N ALA A 117 10.24 0.96 -15.70
CA ALA A 117 8.94 1.59 -15.54
C ALA A 117 8.94 3.03 -16.11
N ASN A 118 9.96 3.81 -15.79
CA ASN A 118 10.14 5.16 -16.33
C ASN A 118 10.35 5.17 -17.85
N GLY A 119 11.01 4.14 -18.39
CA GLY A 119 11.18 3.94 -19.83
C GLY A 119 9.86 3.67 -20.52
N LEU A 120 9.06 2.76 -19.97
CA LEU A 120 7.73 2.43 -20.48
C LEU A 120 6.78 3.63 -20.41
N GLU A 121 6.80 4.41 -19.32
CA GLU A 121 5.98 5.61 -19.19
C GLU A 121 6.31 6.65 -20.28
N LYS A 122 7.61 6.86 -20.55
CA LYS A 122 8.05 7.74 -21.65
C LYS A 122 7.58 7.24 -23.00
N GLN A 123 7.68 5.92 -23.24
CA GLN A 123 7.24 5.32 -24.49
C GLN A 123 5.73 5.48 -24.68
N ILE A 124 4.92 5.17 -23.65
CA ILE A 124 3.46 5.36 -23.70
C ILE A 124 3.10 6.82 -24.01
N ARG A 125 3.85 7.79 -23.45
CA ARG A 125 3.63 9.20 -23.74
C ARG A 125 3.95 9.56 -25.19
N GLN A 126 5.03 9.02 -25.73
CA GLN A 126 5.42 9.23 -27.13
C GLN A 126 4.40 8.60 -28.08
N ASP A 127 3.99 7.36 -27.79
CA ASP A 127 2.98 6.63 -28.54
C ASP A 127 1.63 7.38 -28.50
N GLY A 128 1.27 7.96 -27.35
CA GLY A 128 0.08 8.79 -27.22
C GLY A 128 0.09 10.04 -28.11
N VAL A 129 1.22 10.76 -28.17
CA VAL A 129 1.38 11.92 -29.08
C VAL A 129 1.32 11.47 -30.54
N PHE A 130 1.96 10.35 -30.86
CA PHE A 130 1.97 9.81 -32.22
C PHE A 130 0.57 9.38 -32.68
N LEU A 131 -0.22 8.75 -31.80
CA LEU A 131 -1.62 8.43 -32.08
C LEU A 131 -2.46 9.69 -32.33
N SER A 132 -2.26 10.75 -31.55
CA SER A 132 -2.95 12.03 -31.80
C SER A 132 -2.58 12.63 -33.16
N MET A 133 -1.30 12.55 -33.56
CA MET A 133 -0.86 13.02 -34.89
C MET A 133 -1.49 12.20 -36.01
N LEU A 134 -1.53 10.87 -35.87
CA LEU A 134 -2.19 9.99 -36.85
C LEU A 134 -3.68 10.29 -36.98
N GLU A 135 -4.38 10.56 -35.88
CA GLU A 135 -5.79 10.96 -35.91
C GLU A 135 -6.00 12.30 -36.64
N GLU A 136 -5.08 13.25 -36.49
CA GLU A 136 -5.11 14.51 -37.24
C GLU A 136 -4.85 14.30 -38.73
N GLU A 137 -3.90 13.43 -39.09
CA GLU A 137 -3.57 13.08 -40.47
C GLU A 137 -4.74 12.36 -41.17
N ILE A 138 -5.40 11.43 -40.48
CA ILE A 138 -6.62 10.78 -41.01
C ILE A 138 -7.70 11.82 -41.30
N LYS A 139 -7.96 12.75 -40.37
CA LYS A 139 -8.93 13.84 -40.59
C LYS A 139 -8.55 14.77 -41.74
N LEU A 140 -7.25 14.97 -41.99
CA LEU A 140 -6.77 15.74 -43.13
C LEU A 140 -7.06 14.98 -44.44
N HIS A 141 -6.78 13.68 -44.48
CA HIS A 141 -7.08 12.84 -45.65
C HIS A 141 -8.57 12.79 -45.95
N GLU A 142 -9.43 12.59 -44.94
CA GLU A 142 -10.89 12.62 -45.13
C GLU A 142 -11.38 13.95 -45.73
N ARG A 143 -10.76 15.07 -45.36
CA ARG A 143 -11.07 16.38 -45.97
C ARG A 143 -10.56 16.50 -47.40
N LEU A 144 -9.39 15.93 -47.68
CA LEU A 144 -8.81 15.92 -49.01
C LEU A 144 -9.67 15.10 -49.97
N ASP A 145 -10.13 13.94 -49.54
CA ASP A 145 -11.00 13.05 -50.31
C ASP A 145 -12.30 13.78 -50.70
N ALA A 146 -12.92 14.51 -49.77
CA ALA A 146 -14.09 15.33 -50.07
C ALA A 146 -13.79 16.44 -51.12
N CYS A 147 -12.62 17.08 -51.04
CA CYS A 147 -12.22 18.08 -52.06
C CYS A 147 -11.93 17.44 -53.43
N ILE A 148 -11.39 16.22 -53.46
CA ILE A 148 -11.17 15.47 -54.69
C ILE A 148 -12.52 15.13 -55.33
N GLU A 149 -13.49 14.63 -54.55
CA GLU A 149 -14.86 14.35 -55.04
C GLU A 149 -15.53 15.60 -55.61
N GLU A 150 -15.42 16.75 -54.94
CA GLU A 150 -15.93 18.04 -55.46
C GLU A 150 -15.22 18.46 -56.75
N GLY A 151 -13.90 18.25 -56.83
CA GLY A 151 -13.11 18.51 -58.04
C GLY A 151 -13.52 17.63 -59.22
N GLU A 152 -13.78 16.35 -58.99
CA GLU A 152 -14.29 15.42 -59.99
C GLU A 152 -15.68 15.84 -60.48
N GLN A 153 -16.59 16.23 -59.58
CA GLN A 153 -17.92 16.74 -59.94
C GLN A 153 -17.85 18.02 -60.78
N LEU A 154 -16.96 18.95 -60.42
CA LEU A 154 -16.72 20.17 -61.20
C LEU A 154 -16.14 19.86 -62.59
N MET A 155 -15.25 18.86 -62.68
CA MET A 155 -14.69 18.41 -63.95
C MET A 155 -15.76 17.78 -64.84
N GLU A 156 -16.61 16.89 -64.30
CA GLU A 156 -17.76 16.34 -65.03
C GLU A 156 -18.71 17.44 -65.51
N LEU A 157 -18.97 18.45 -64.67
CA LEU A 157 -19.82 19.58 -65.02
C LEU A 157 -19.20 20.41 -66.16
N ALA A 158 -17.89 20.67 -66.11
CA ALA A 158 -17.15 21.36 -67.16
C ALA A 158 -17.16 20.57 -68.48
N GLU A 159 -17.00 19.25 -68.43
CA GLU A 159 -17.12 18.39 -69.61
C GLU A 159 -18.54 18.39 -70.20
N ARG A 160 -19.59 18.42 -69.36
CA ARG A 160 -20.98 18.56 -69.84
C ARG A 160 -21.24 19.92 -70.48
N TYR A 161 -20.74 21.01 -69.91
CA TYR A 161 -20.86 22.34 -70.52
C TYR A 161 -20.11 22.44 -71.86
N ARG A 162 -18.98 21.74 -71.99
CA ARG A 162 -18.24 21.60 -73.25
C ARG A 162 -19.04 20.85 -74.31
N GLN A 163 -19.78 19.81 -73.94
CA GLN A 163 -20.65 19.05 -74.85
C GLN A 163 -21.90 19.82 -75.31
N MET A 164 -22.32 20.84 -74.55
CA MET A 164 -23.50 21.66 -74.88
C MET A 164 -23.20 22.90 -75.75
N GLU A 165 -21.94 23.14 -76.15
CA GLU A 165 -21.50 24.28 -76.99
C GLU A 165 -21.97 25.68 -76.52
N ILE A 166 -21.91 25.97 -75.22
CA ILE A 166 -22.38 27.26 -74.67
C ILE A 166 -21.24 28.29 -74.48
N VAL A 167 -19.96 27.89 -74.55
CA VAL A 167 -18.82 28.77 -74.16
C VAL A 167 -17.93 29.13 -75.37
N PRO A 168 -17.62 30.43 -75.61
CA PRO A 168 -16.73 30.85 -76.68
C PRO A 168 -15.29 30.35 -76.49
N ALA A 169 -14.60 30.10 -77.60
CA ALA A 169 -13.34 29.34 -77.68
C ALA A 169 -12.16 29.88 -76.84
N GLU A 170 -12.20 31.14 -76.39
CA GLU A 170 -11.11 31.78 -75.63
C GLU A 170 -11.09 31.37 -74.14
N GLU A 171 -12.22 30.93 -73.56
CA GLU A 171 -12.28 30.47 -72.15
C GLU A 171 -12.00 28.97 -71.99
N CYS A 172 -11.97 28.20 -73.09
CA CYS A 172 -11.62 26.77 -73.09
C CYS A 172 -10.13 26.51 -72.80
N ALA A 173 -9.24 27.46 -73.09
CA ALA A 173 -7.80 27.30 -72.84
C ALA A 173 -7.48 27.25 -71.34
N VAL A 174 -8.17 28.06 -70.53
CA VAL A 174 -8.00 28.08 -69.07
C VAL A 174 -8.46 26.77 -68.44
N VAL A 175 -9.51 26.15 -68.98
CA VAL A 175 -10.00 24.84 -68.54
C VAL A 175 -9.03 23.71 -68.93
N GLN A 176 -8.35 23.82 -70.08
CA GLN A 176 -7.31 22.87 -70.49
C GLN A 176 -6.08 22.95 -69.59
N ASP A 177 -5.60 24.16 -69.27
CA ASP A 177 -4.46 24.34 -68.37
C ASP A 177 -4.79 23.86 -66.94
N LEU A 178 -6.02 24.08 -66.46
CA LEU A 178 -6.47 23.59 -65.15
C LEU A 178 -6.61 22.06 -65.12
N ALA A 179 -7.12 21.45 -66.20
CA ALA A 179 -7.26 20.01 -66.32
C ALA A 179 -5.89 19.30 -66.42
N GLU A 180 -4.92 19.87 -67.14
CA GLU A 180 -3.54 19.36 -67.17
C GLU A 180 -2.85 19.54 -65.82
N PHE A 181 -3.06 20.66 -65.13
CA PHE A 181 -2.52 20.88 -63.80
C PHE A 181 -3.07 19.86 -62.78
N MET A 182 -4.38 19.64 -62.75
CA MET A 182 -4.98 18.65 -61.84
C MET A 182 -4.58 17.22 -62.17
N LYS A 183 -4.44 16.87 -63.45
CA LYS A 183 -3.95 15.55 -63.87
C LYS A 183 -2.51 15.27 -63.42
N ASN A 184 -1.66 16.30 -63.40
CA ASN A 184 -0.30 16.18 -62.87
C ASN A 184 -0.27 16.10 -61.33
N VAL A 185 -1.20 16.77 -60.63
CA VAL A 185 -1.34 16.69 -59.17
C VAL A 185 -1.87 15.34 -58.72
N MET A 186 -2.75 14.68 -59.49
CA MET A 186 -3.29 13.35 -59.17
C MET A 186 -2.35 12.17 -59.50
N GLN A 187 -1.26 12.40 -60.24
CA GLN A 187 -0.28 11.37 -60.61
C GLN A 187 1.01 11.38 -59.75
N MET A 188 1.14 12.34 -58.83
CA MET A 188 2.17 12.34 -57.77
C MET A 188 1.59 11.76 -56.48
#